data_AF-A0A924Q9T7-F1
#
_entry.id   AF-A0A924Q9T7-F1
#
_cell.length_a   1.000
_cell.length_b   1.000
_cell.length_c   1.000
_cell.angle_alpha   90.00
_cell.angle_beta   90.00
_cell.angle_gamma   90.00
#
_symmetry.space_group_name_H-M   'P 1'
#
loop_
_entity.id
_entity.type
_entity.pdbx_description
1 polymer ?
#
loop_
_entity_poly.entity_id
_entity_poly.type
_entity_poly.pdbx_seq_one_letter_code
_entity_poly.pdbx_strand_id
1 'polypeptide(L)'
;MSPIPIVATTQCVRFRTQRLQRFIVPASHAAVCSMDTDGNGRIEATTDGLLMTRYMLGIRGSALVSSALGAGASRTLRSDVETYRSMPRAQAG
;
A
#
# COMPACT_ATOMS: atom_id res chain seq x y z
N MET A 1 -1.84 -7.02 32.10
CA MET A 1 -2.58 -7.07 30.83
C MET A 1 -1.82 -6.20 29.83
N SER A 2 -0.99 -6.82 28.98
CA SER A 2 -0.23 -6.10 27.96
C SER A 2 -1.05 -6.03 26.67
N PRO A 3 -1.23 -4.85 26.05
CA PRO A 3 -1.96 -4.75 24.80
C PRO A 3 -1.19 -5.43 23.67
N ILE A 4 -1.91 -6.18 22.84
CA ILE A 4 -1.42 -6.85 21.64
C ILE A 4 -1.08 -5.77 20.61
N PRO A 5 0.17 -5.63 20.13
CA PRO A 5 0.48 -4.72 19.03
C PRO A 5 0.00 -5.34 17.71
N ILE A 6 -1.23 -5.02 17.29
CA ILE A 6 -1.79 -5.49 16.00
C ILE A 6 -1.24 -4.68 14.81
N VAL A 7 -0.49 -3.60 15.05
CA VAL A 7 0.11 -2.77 13.99
C VAL A 7 1.59 -3.12 13.83
N ALA A 8 1.86 -4.26 13.21
CA ALA A 8 3.20 -4.58 12.74
C ALA A 8 3.56 -3.62 11.60
N THR A 9 4.38 -2.61 11.91
CA THR A 9 5.11 -1.76 10.96
C THR A 9 5.91 -2.64 10.00
N THR A 10 5.26 -3.10 8.94
CA THR A 10 5.90 -3.92 7.90
C THR A 10 6.58 -2.97 6.95
N GLN A 11 7.81 -2.61 7.28
CA GLN A 11 8.68 -1.83 6.43
C GLN A 11 8.92 -2.61 5.13
N CYS A 12 8.55 -2.00 4.01
CA CYS A 12 8.69 -2.59 2.71
C CYS A 12 10.15 -2.71 2.29
N VAL A 13 10.76 -3.88 2.52
CA VAL A 13 12.13 -4.16 2.09
C VAL A 13 12.16 -4.26 0.56
N ARG A 14 12.76 -3.26 -0.09
CA ARG A 14 12.96 -3.20 -1.55
C ARG A 14 14.06 -4.19 -1.93
N PHE A 15 13.72 -5.46 -2.19
CA PHE A 15 14.68 -6.47 -2.66
C PHE A 15 15.10 -6.17 -4.10
N ARG A 16 16.14 -5.34 -4.26
CA ARG A 16 16.89 -5.21 -5.50
C ARG A 16 17.88 -6.38 -5.53
N THR A 17 17.76 -7.26 -6.52
CA THR A 17 18.56 -8.49 -6.76
C THR A 17 18.03 -9.76 -6.07
N GLN A 18 17.45 -10.68 -6.85
CA GLN A 18 17.52 -12.11 -6.54
C GLN A 18 17.85 -12.86 -7.84
N ARG A 19 19.15 -13.05 -8.06
CA ARG A 19 19.67 -14.02 -9.02
C ARG A 19 19.63 -15.39 -8.33
N LEU A 20 18.83 -16.30 -8.89
CA LEU A 20 18.77 -17.75 -8.64
C LEU A 20 18.31 -18.21 -7.25
N GLN A 21 17.01 -18.49 -7.08
CA GLN A 21 16.55 -19.58 -6.20
C GLN A 21 15.41 -20.36 -6.87
N ARG A 22 15.78 -21.48 -7.51
CA ARG A 22 14.88 -22.57 -7.86
C ARG A 22 14.58 -23.33 -6.56
N PHE A 23 13.32 -23.70 -6.40
CA PHE A 23 12.75 -24.74 -5.51
C PHE A 23 12.12 -24.32 -4.16
N ILE A 24 10.77 -24.36 -4.20
CA ILE A 24 9.79 -24.78 -3.16
C ILE A 24 9.58 -23.82 -1.98
N VAL A 25 8.71 -22.83 -2.23
CA VAL A 25 7.85 -22.03 -1.33
C VAL A 25 7.64 -22.68 0.06
N PRO A 26 7.87 -21.94 1.17
CA PRO A 26 6.77 -21.21 1.77
C PRO A 26 7.09 -19.71 1.68
N ALA A 27 6.62 -19.08 0.62
CA ALA A 27 6.37 -17.64 0.62
C ALA A 27 5.19 -17.40 1.56
N SER A 28 5.42 -17.49 2.87
CA SER A 28 4.59 -16.79 3.83
C SER A 28 4.84 -15.32 3.59
N HIS A 29 4.06 -14.77 2.64
CA HIS A 29 3.92 -13.36 2.37
C HIS A 29 5.26 -12.66 2.15
N ALA A 30 5.88 -12.86 0.99
CA ALA A 30 6.54 -11.74 0.33
C ALA A 30 5.42 -10.70 0.12
N ALA A 31 5.13 -9.94 1.17
CA ALA A 31 4.06 -8.97 1.22
C ALA A 31 4.34 -8.07 0.04
N VAL A 32 3.52 -8.22 -1.00
CA VAL A 32 3.63 -7.34 -2.15
C VAL A 32 3.39 -5.98 -1.54
N CYS A 33 4.45 -5.17 -1.53
CA CYS A 33 4.48 -3.78 -1.12
C CYS A 33 3.65 -2.89 -2.07
N SER A 34 2.49 -3.38 -2.48
CA SER A 34 1.57 -2.75 -3.42
C SER A 34 0.55 -1.87 -2.75
N MET A 35 0.36 -2.05 -1.44
CA MET A 35 -0.81 -1.52 -0.77
C MET A 35 -0.59 -0.15 -0.14
N ASP A 36 0.63 0.41 -0.21
CA ASP A 36 0.93 1.82 0.10
C ASP A 36 0.30 2.72 -0.99
N THR A 37 -0.94 3.14 -0.75
CA THR A 37 -1.75 3.94 -1.66
C THR A 37 -1.43 5.42 -1.50
N ASP A 38 -1.21 5.91 -0.28
CA ASP A 38 -0.91 7.32 -0.01
C ASP A 38 0.58 7.69 -0.21
N GLY A 39 1.45 6.69 -0.37
CA GLY A 39 2.86 6.86 -0.71
C GLY A 39 3.72 7.31 0.46
N ASN A 40 3.31 7.05 1.71
CA ASN A 40 4.09 7.38 2.89
C ASN A 40 5.14 6.32 3.26
N GLY A 41 5.25 5.23 2.48
CA GLY A 41 6.19 4.14 2.71
C GLY A 41 5.79 3.18 3.85
N ARG A 42 4.58 3.33 4.38
CA ARG A 42 3.94 2.45 5.35
C ARG A 42 2.75 1.77 4.70
N ILE A 43 2.31 0.66 5.30
CA ILE A 43 1.06 0.00 4.92
C ILE A 43 0.18 0.05 6.15
N GLU A 44 -0.79 0.96 6.12
CA GLU A 44 -1.67 1.25 7.26
C GLU A 44 -3.13 1.10 6.82
N ALA A 45 -3.88 0.21 7.47
CA ALA A 45 -5.28 -0.04 7.12
C ALA A 45 -6.15 1.23 7.24
N THR A 46 -5.79 2.13 8.16
CA THR A 46 -6.53 3.38 8.44
C THR A 46 -6.39 4.43 7.35
N THR A 47 -5.31 4.41 6.57
CA THR A 47 -5.04 5.40 5.51
C THR A 47 -5.15 4.74 4.14
N ASP A 48 -4.33 3.72 3.90
CA ASP A 48 -4.33 2.96 2.65
C ASP A 48 -5.61 2.15 2.44
N GLY A 49 -6.03 1.44 3.49
CA GLY A 49 -7.24 0.63 3.46
C GLY A 49 -8.48 1.50 3.26
N LEU A 50 -8.55 2.64 3.97
CA LEU A 50 -9.63 3.61 3.80
C LEU A 50 -9.68 4.21 2.39
N LEU A 51 -8.54 4.63 1.83
CA LEU A 51 -8.42 5.12 0.46
C LEU A 51 -8.88 4.07 -0.57
N MET A 52 -8.44 2.82 -0.38
CA MET A 52 -8.83 1.69 -1.22
C MET A 52 -10.34 1.42 -1.15
N THR A 53 -10.91 1.34 0.05
CA THR A 53 -12.35 1.08 0.23
C THR A 53 -13.19 2.19 -0.39
N ARG A 54 -12.84 3.47 -0.17
CA ARG A 54 -13.50 4.59 -0.84
C ARG A 54 -13.41 4.46 -2.35
N TYR A 55 -12.25 4.07 -2.86
CA TYR A 55 -12.07 3.86 -4.29
C TYR A 55 -12.99 2.76 -4.84
N MET A 56 -13.11 1.64 -4.13
CA MET A 56 -13.97 0.50 -4.51
C MET A 56 -15.47 0.82 -4.43
N LEU A 57 -15.88 1.65 -3.46
CA LEU A 57 -17.25 2.12 -3.32
C LEU A 57 -17.64 3.20 -4.35
N GLY A 58 -16.72 3.56 -5.27
CA GLY A 58 -16.96 4.58 -6.29
C GLY A 58 -16.88 6.02 -5.79
N ILE A 59 -16.39 6.25 -4.56
CA ILE A 59 -16.13 7.59 -4.04
C ILE A 59 -14.94 8.18 -4.81
N ARG A 60 -15.14 9.39 -5.35
CA ARG A 60 -14.17 10.11 -6.19
C ARG A 60 -14.12 11.58 -5.77
N GLY A 61 -13.27 12.37 -6.42
CA GLY A 61 -13.11 13.79 -6.13
C GLY A 61 -12.37 14.05 -4.82
N SER A 62 -12.59 15.21 -4.20
CA SER A 62 -11.97 15.58 -2.91
C SER A 62 -12.34 14.62 -1.77
N ALA A 63 -13.52 14.01 -1.83
CA ALA A 63 -13.97 13.00 -0.87
C ALA A 63 -13.10 11.74 -0.85
N LEU A 64 -12.37 11.44 -1.92
CA LEU A 64 -11.45 10.30 -1.96
C LEU A 64 -10.31 10.46 -0.95
N VAL A 65 -9.71 11.66 -0.87
CA VAL A 65 -8.50 11.93 -0.09
C VAL A 65 -8.78 12.62 1.26
N SER A 66 -9.96 13.26 1.41
CA SER A 66 -10.31 14.01 2.61
C SER A 66 -10.25 13.16 3.88
N SER A 67 -9.39 13.54 4.84
CA SER A 67 -9.20 12.82 6.11
C SER A 67 -8.83 11.35 5.96
N ALA A 68 -8.18 10.96 4.86
CA ALA A 68 -7.75 9.59 4.60
C ALA A 68 -6.23 9.44 4.39
N LEU A 69 -5.48 10.55 4.47
CA LEU A 69 -4.03 10.59 4.26
C LEU A 69 -3.28 10.36 5.58
N GLY A 70 -2.26 9.50 5.54
CA GLY A 70 -1.35 9.30 6.65
C GLY A 70 -0.32 10.42 6.79
N ALA A 71 0.38 10.41 7.93
CA ALA A 71 1.51 11.31 8.13
C ALA A 71 2.60 11.03 7.09
N GLY A 72 3.05 12.08 6.38
CA GLY A 72 4.06 11.95 5.33
C GLY A 72 3.56 11.37 4.01
N ALA A 73 2.24 11.36 3.77
CA ALA A 73 1.66 10.98 2.49
C ALA A 73 2.25 11.82 1.34
N SER A 74 2.76 11.14 0.31
CA SER A 74 3.30 11.77 -0.90
C SER A 74 2.24 11.98 -1.97
N ARG A 75 1.14 11.22 -1.93
CA ARG A 75 0.00 11.30 -2.85
C ARG A 75 -1.18 11.93 -2.14
N THR A 76 -1.25 13.26 -2.19
CA THR A 76 -2.24 14.04 -1.43
C THR A 76 -3.44 14.45 -2.27
N LEU A 77 -3.33 14.43 -3.60
CA LEU A 77 -4.40 14.78 -4.51
C LEU A 77 -5.10 13.53 -5.06
N ARG A 78 -6.40 13.69 -5.39
CA ARG A 78 -7.20 12.68 -6.09
C ARG A 78 -6.49 12.17 -7.35
N SER A 79 -5.94 13.09 -8.14
CA SER A 79 -5.21 12.77 -9.38
C SER A 79 -4.02 11.86 -9.15
N ASP A 80 -3.29 12.02 -8.05
CA ASP A 80 -2.09 11.25 -7.75
C ASP A 80 -2.46 9.81 -7.41
N VAL A 81 -3.51 9.64 -6.60
CA VAL A 81 -4.05 8.33 -6.22
C VAL A 81 -4.63 7.62 -7.43
N GLU A 82 -5.40 8.30 -8.27
CA GLU A 82 -5.97 7.72 -9.49
C GLU A 82 -4.87 7.33 -10.48
N THR A 83 -3.88 8.19 -10.67
CA THR A 83 -2.72 7.91 -11.52
C THR A 83 -1.97 6.67 -11.04
N TYR A 84 -1.73 6.56 -9.73
CA TYR A 84 -1.09 5.39 -9.13
C TYR A 84 -1.89 4.10 -9.34
N ARG A 85 -3.21 4.18 -9.32
CA ARG A 85 -4.11 3.03 -9.55
C ARG A 85 -4.32 2.70 -11.03
N SER A 86 -4.26 3.68 -11.92
CA SER A 86 -4.42 3.51 -13.37
C SER A 86 -3.13 3.12 -14.06
N MET A 87 -1.98 3.38 -13.43
CA MET A 87 -0.70 2.87 -13.90
C MET A 87 -0.82 1.34 -13.98
N PRO A 88 -0.52 0.72 -15.14
CA PRO A 88 -0.28 -0.71 -15.22
C PRO A 88 0.90 -0.95 -14.30
N ARG A 89 0.61 -1.37 -13.06
CA ARG A 89 1.65 -1.73 -12.13
C ARG A 89 2.33 -2.89 -12.83
N ALA A 90 3.57 -2.69 -13.29
CA ALA A 90 4.46 -3.76 -13.74
C ALA A 90 4.72 -4.64 -12.52
N GLN A 91 3.69 -5.39 -12.12
CA GLN A 91 3.76 -6.42 -11.12
C GLN A 91 4.34 -7.61 -11.86
N ALA A 92 5.64 -7.80 -11.69
CA ALA A 92 6.35 -9.03 -11.96
C ALA A 92 6.37 -9.47 -13.45
N GLY A 93 7.56 -9.37 -14.04
CA GLY A 93 8.04 -10.53 -14.80
C GLY A 93 8.26 -11.71 -13.87
#